data_AF-A0A450ZZN7-F1
#
_entry.id   AF-A0A450ZZN7-F1
#
_cell.length_a   1.000
_cell.length_b   1.000
_cell.length_c   1.000
_cell.angle_alpha   90.00
_cell.angle_beta   90.00
_cell.angle_gamma   90.00
#
_symmetry.space_group_name_H-M   'P 1'
#
loop_
_entity.id
_entity.type
_entity.pdbx_description
1 polymer ?
#
loop_
_entity_poly.entity_id
_entity_poly.type
_entity_poly.pdbx_seq_one_letter_code
_entity_poly.pdbx_strand_id
1 'polypeptide(L)'
;MLANALVCPDLESIQKNFSNVSFYFDTPLLLNLLDVQGRYERDAMRELIQLVKKLKGKTCVFSHTIDEIRNVLQGVMKNIRKPTATGAVIREIRKHKVKR
;
A
#
# COMPACT_ATOMS: atom_id res chain seq x y z
N MET A 1 4.49 -23.97 -3.36
CA MET A 1 3.13 -23.64 -3.87
C MET A 1 2.92 -23.98 -5.36
N LEU A 2 3.97 -24.08 -6.18
CA LEU A 2 3.84 -24.42 -7.61
C LEU A 2 3.29 -25.84 -7.86
N ALA A 3 3.76 -26.83 -7.08
CA ALA A 3 3.34 -28.23 -7.23
C ALA A 3 1.82 -28.43 -7.05
N ASN A 4 1.19 -27.69 -6.12
CA ASN A 4 -0.26 -27.75 -5.92
C ASN A 4 -1.05 -27.14 -7.09
N ALA A 5 -0.47 -26.17 -7.81
CA ALA A 5 -1.11 -25.59 -8.98
C ALA A 5 -1.08 -26.52 -10.20
N LEU A 6 -0.12 -27.47 -10.26
CA LEU A 6 0.07 -28.39 -11.38
C LEU A 6 -0.77 -29.67 -11.29
N VAL A 7 -1.20 -30.05 -10.07
CA VAL A 7 -1.86 -31.34 -9.81
C VAL A 7 -3.34 -31.19 -9.44
N CYS A 8 -3.83 -29.97 -9.18
CA CYS A 8 -5.19 -29.77 -8.72
C CYS A 8 -6.19 -29.86 -9.90
N PRO A 9 -7.17 -30.78 -9.86
CA PRO A 9 -8.26 -30.78 -10.83
C PRO A 9 -9.08 -29.49 -10.66
N ASP A 10 -9.33 -28.87 -11.80
CA ASP A 10 -10.18 -27.70 -12.06
C ASP A 10 -10.25 -26.59 -10.98
N LEU A 11 -9.22 -25.72 -11.00
CA LEU A 11 -9.19 -24.46 -10.27
C LEU A 11 -10.32 -23.47 -10.67
N GLU A 12 -10.99 -23.68 -11.82
CA GLU A 12 -12.08 -22.81 -12.28
C GLU A 12 -13.37 -23.02 -11.46
N SER A 13 -13.56 -24.24 -10.92
CA SER A 13 -14.70 -24.58 -10.06
C SER A 13 -14.61 -24.03 -8.63
N ILE A 14 -13.40 -23.62 -8.20
CA ILE A 14 -13.18 -23.06 -6.87
C ILE A 14 -13.53 -21.57 -6.92
N GLN A 15 -14.72 -21.24 -6.41
CA GLN A 15 -15.14 -19.86 -6.22
C GLN A 15 -14.19 -19.18 -5.20
N LYS A 16 -13.12 -18.56 -5.70
CA LYS A 16 -12.09 -17.90 -4.89
C LYS A 16 -12.74 -16.79 -4.06
N ASN A 17 -12.99 -17.08 -2.80
CA ASN A 17 -13.52 -16.15 -1.82
C ASN A 17 -12.52 -16.03 -0.66
N PHE A 18 -12.42 -14.82 -0.12
CA PHE A 18 -11.56 -14.44 0.99
C PHE A 18 -12.38 -14.00 2.20
N SER A 19 -13.64 -14.42 2.32
CA SER A 19 -14.53 -14.02 3.42
C SER A 19 -13.95 -14.26 4.82
N ASN A 20 -13.07 -15.25 4.95
CA ASN A 20 -12.40 -15.63 6.20
C ASN A 20 -10.92 -15.22 6.24
N VAL A 21 -10.47 -14.34 5.33
CA VAL A 21 -9.09 -13.86 5.26
C VAL A 21 -9.03 -12.37 5.59
N SER A 22 -8.11 -12.02 6.48
CA SER A 22 -7.82 -10.62 6.85
C SER A 22 -6.47 -10.20 6.27
N PHE A 23 -6.48 -9.17 5.44
CA PHE A 23 -5.30 -8.59 4.81
C PHE A 23 -4.83 -7.41 5.64
N TYR A 24 -3.64 -7.53 6.22
CA TYR A 24 -3.00 -6.45 6.97
C TYR A 24 -2.05 -5.69 6.05
N PHE A 25 -2.24 -4.38 5.95
CA PHE A 25 -1.40 -3.52 5.12
C PHE A 25 -0.34 -2.83 5.96
N ASP A 26 0.89 -2.85 5.45
CA ASP A 26 2.06 -2.24 6.06
C ASP A 26 2.21 -0.75 5.67
N THR A 27 3.06 -0.03 6.39
CA THR A 27 3.30 1.42 6.29
C THR A 27 3.52 1.90 4.85
N PRO A 28 4.37 1.29 4.00
CA PRO A 28 4.58 1.78 2.63
C PRO A 28 3.31 1.73 1.76
N LEU A 29 2.49 0.69 1.90
CA LEU A 29 1.26 0.56 1.13
C LEU A 29 0.22 1.60 1.57
N LEU A 30 0.17 1.89 2.88
CA LEU A 30 -0.73 2.91 3.41
C LEU A 30 -0.27 4.33 3.05
N LEU A 31 1.04 4.59 2.96
CA LEU A 31 1.57 5.84 2.44
C LEU A 31 1.22 6.03 0.95
N ASN A 32 1.22 4.98 0.14
CA ASN A 32 0.71 5.04 -1.23
C ASN A 32 -0.77 5.46 -1.27
N LEU A 33 -1.61 4.90 -0.39
CA LEU A 33 -3.03 5.26 -0.30
C LEU A 33 -3.24 6.75 0.04
N LEU A 34 -2.32 7.35 0.80
CA LEU A 34 -2.33 8.77 1.17
C LEU A 34 -1.83 9.71 0.06
N ASP A 35 -1.49 9.20 -1.12
CA ASP A 35 -1.02 9.97 -2.28
C ASP A 35 0.31 10.71 -2.06
N VAL A 36 1.08 10.32 -1.03
CA VAL A 36 2.34 11.01 -0.69
C VAL A 36 3.55 10.44 -1.43
N GLN A 37 3.38 9.34 -2.18
CA GLN A 37 4.44 8.68 -2.94
C GLN A 37 4.23 8.71 -4.47
N GLY A 38 3.10 9.24 -4.94
CA GLY A 38 2.78 9.36 -6.36
C GLY A 38 1.38 8.86 -6.70
N ARG A 39 0.85 9.34 -7.83
CA ARG A 39 -0.51 9.00 -8.27
C ARG A 39 -0.63 7.55 -8.70
N TYR A 40 0.39 7.03 -9.40
CA TYR A 40 0.39 5.66 -9.90
C TYR A 40 0.34 4.66 -8.74
N GLU A 41 1.14 4.90 -7.71
CA GLU A 41 1.19 4.10 -6.50
C GLU A 41 -0.14 4.13 -5.72
N ARG A 42 -0.76 5.32 -5.62
CA ARG A 42 -2.08 5.48 -5.01
C ARG A 42 -3.15 4.69 -5.75
N ASP A 43 -3.15 4.77 -7.08
CA ASP A 43 -4.16 4.13 -7.91
C ASP A 43 -4.01 2.61 -7.87
N ALA A 44 -2.78 2.10 -7.96
CA ALA A 44 -2.47 0.68 -7.74
C ALA A 44 -2.92 0.19 -6.36
N MET A 45 -2.71 0.98 -5.30
CA MET A 45 -3.16 0.62 -3.95
C MET A 45 -4.69 0.59 -3.83
N ARG A 46 -5.39 1.52 -4.50
CA ARG A 46 -6.86 1.52 -4.55
C ARG A 46 -7.40 0.30 -5.27
N GLU A 47 -6.79 -0.07 -6.40
CA GLU A 47 -7.15 -1.28 -7.14
C GLU A 47 -6.95 -2.53 -6.29
N LEU A 48 -5.84 -2.63 -5.54
CA LEU A 48 -5.60 -3.72 -4.61
C LEU A 48 -6.70 -3.82 -3.53
N ILE A 49 -7.06 -2.70 -2.90
CA ILE A 49 -8.14 -2.67 -1.88
C ILE A 49 -9.47 -3.08 -2.50
N GLN A 50 -9.78 -2.60 -3.71
CA GLN A 50 -10.99 -2.97 -4.43
C GLN A 50 -11.02 -4.47 -4.74
N LEU A 51 -9.90 -5.06 -5.16
CA LEU A 51 -9.79 -6.48 -5.44
C LEU A 51 -10.01 -7.33 -4.17
N VAL A 52 -9.38 -6.95 -3.05
CA VAL A 52 -9.58 -7.62 -1.76
C VAL A 52 -11.06 -7.58 -1.36
N LYS A 53 -11.71 -6.42 -1.48
CA LYS A 53 -13.15 -6.26 -1.18
C LYS A 53 -14.04 -7.06 -2.13
N LYS A 54 -13.74 -7.06 -3.44
CA LYS A 54 -14.47 -7.85 -4.46
C LYS A 54 -14.43 -9.34 -4.14
N LEU A 55 -13.32 -9.82 -3.60
CA LEU A 55 -13.15 -11.20 -3.15
C LEU A 55 -13.66 -11.43 -1.72
N LYS A 56 -14.38 -10.47 -1.11
CA LYS A 56 -14.93 -10.52 0.26
C LYS A 56 -13.87 -10.57 1.38
N GLY A 57 -12.62 -10.25 1.08
CA GLY A 57 -11.55 -10.13 2.08
C GLY A 57 -11.76 -8.95 3.02
N LYS A 58 -11.28 -9.08 4.26
CA LYS A 58 -11.25 -7.99 5.23
C LYS A 58 -9.95 -7.20 5.08
N THR A 59 -10.05 -5.88 5.04
CA THR A 59 -8.88 -4.99 5.03
C THR A 59 -8.60 -4.49 6.45
N CYS A 60 -7.39 -4.71 6.94
CA CYS A 60 -7.00 -4.42 8.31
C CYS A 60 -5.68 -3.64 8.33
N VAL A 61 -5.45 -2.92 9.43
CA VAL A 61 -4.21 -2.21 9.71
C VAL A 61 -3.90 -2.38 11.19
N PHE A 62 -2.65 -2.64 11.54
CA PHE A 62 -2.27 -2.68 12.95
C PHE A 62 -2.16 -1.25 13.52
N SER A 63 -2.48 -1.09 14.80
CA SER A 63 -2.37 0.21 15.49
C SER A 63 -0.96 0.79 15.39
N HIS A 64 0.07 -0.03 15.57
CA HIS A 64 1.47 0.40 15.47
C HIS A 64 1.85 0.89 14.07
N THR A 65 1.24 0.35 13.01
CA THR A 65 1.44 0.83 11.63
C THR A 65 0.94 2.27 11.48
N ILE A 66 -0.15 2.65 12.16
CA ILE A 66 -0.63 4.03 12.17
C ILE A 66 0.38 4.97 12.84
N ASP A 67 0.98 4.53 13.95
CA ASP A 67 2.01 5.31 14.65
C ASP A 67 3.27 5.46 13.79
N GLU A 68 3.67 4.40 13.08
CA GLU A 68 4.79 4.45 12.14
C GLU A 68 4.52 5.45 11.01
N ILE A 69 3.33 5.43 10.40
CA ILE A 69 2.93 6.41 9.37
C ILE A 69 3.05 7.84 9.92
N ARG A 70 2.56 8.09 11.15
CA ARG A 70 2.69 9.42 11.79
C ARG A 70 4.14 9.81 11.95
N ASN A 71 4.99 8.91 12.42
CA ASN A 71 6.42 9.16 12.60
C ASN A 71 7.12 9.47 11.27
N VAL A 72 6.80 8.74 10.20
CA VAL A 72 7.32 9.00 8.85
C VAL A 72 6.92 10.39 8.38
N LEU A 73 5.63 10.75 8.45
CA LEU A 73 5.14 12.05 8.00
C LEU A 73 5.73 13.20 8.82
N GLN A 74 5.86 13.06 10.14
CA GLN A 74 6.55 14.03 10.99
C GLN A 74 8.03 14.18 10.62
N GLY A 75 8.71 13.07 10.35
CA GLY A 75 10.09 13.06 9.88
C GLY A 75 10.25 13.79 8.56
N VAL A 76 9.34 13.58 7.61
CA VAL A 76 9.26 14.30 6.34
C VAL A 76 9.10 15.80 6.58
N MET A 77 8.11 16.21 7.38
CA MET A 77 7.85 17.63 7.67
C MET A 77 9.07 18.35 8.25
N LYS A 78 9.77 17.72 9.19
CA LYS A 78 10.98 18.27 9.83
C LYS A 78 12.16 18.38 8.87
N ASN A 79 12.25 17.53 7.85
CA ASN A 79 13.44 17.40 7.02
C ASN A 79 13.24 17.82 5.55
N ILE A 80 12.02 18.13 5.10
CA ILE A 80 11.70 18.38 3.68
C ILE A 80 12.57 19.47 3.02
N ARG A 81 13.03 20.46 3.79
CA ARG A 81 13.88 21.56 3.32
C ARG A 81 15.38 21.25 3.33
N LYS A 82 15.82 20.19 4.02
CA LYS A 82 17.24 19.82 4.08
C LYS A 82 17.65 19.18 2.76
N PRO A 83 18.62 19.71 2.01
CA PRO A 83 19.00 19.16 0.71
C PRO A 83 19.39 17.67 0.76
N THR A 84 19.99 17.26 1.86
CA THR A 84 20.44 15.88 2.12
C THR A 84 19.32 14.91 2.49
N ALA A 85 18.11 15.40 2.80
CA ALA A 85 17.01 14.51 3.16
C ALA A 85 16.54 13.72 1.94
N THR A 86 16.44 12.41 2.11
CA THR A 86 16.05 11.43 1.10
C THR A 86 14.78 10.69 1.54
N GLY A 87 14.19 9.92 0.63
CA GLY A 87 12.98 9.14 0.88
C GLY A 87 11.92 9.37 -0.20
N ALA A 88 11.09 8.36 -0.44
CA ALA A 88 10.09 8.38 -1.51
C ALA A 88 9.14 9.58 -1.38
N VAL A 89 8.63 9.83 -0.17
CA VAL A 89 7.71 10.94 0.11
C VAL A 89 8.38 12.31 -0.11
N ILE A 90 9.59 12.48 0.41
CA ILE A 90 10.36 13.73 0.23
C ILE A 90 10.60 14.00 -1.25
N ARG A 91 10.98 12.96 -2.01
CA ARG A 91 11.25 13.06 -3.45
C ARG A 91 10.00 13.48 -4.22
N GLU A 92 8.85 12.84 -3.95
CA GLU A 92 7.62 13.17 -4.69
C GLU A 92 7.12 14.58 -4.36
N ILE A 93 7.16 14.99 -3.09
CA ILE A 93 6.80 16.36 -2.69
C ILE A 93 7.70 17.39 -3.40
N ARG A 94 9.02 17.14 -3.48
CA ARG A 94 9.96 18.05 -4.15
C ARG A 94 9.69 18.14 -5.65
N LYS A 95 9.44 17.02 -6.31
CA LYS A 95 9.08 16.96 -7.73
C LYS A 95 7.84 17.80 -8.04
N HIS A 96 6.85 17.82 -7.14
CA HIS A 96 5.65 18.65 -7.30
C HIS A 96 5.91 20.16 -7.09
N LYS A 97 6.90 20.55 -6.28
CA LYS A 97 7.27 21.96 -6.09
C LYS A 97 8.07 22.56 -7.24
N VAL A 98 8.83 21.76 -7.97
CA VAL A 98 9.68 22.21 -9.10
C VAL A 98 8.86 22.43 -10.39
N LYS A 99 7.64 21.89 -10.47
CA LYS A 99 6.74 22.02 -11.63
C LYS A 99 5.81 23.26 -11.59
N ARG A 100 6.16 24.30 -10.84
CA ARG A 100 5.42 25.58 -10.81
C ARG A 100 6.25 26.70 -11.41
#